data_AF-A0A4P6MPR2-F1
#
_entry.id   AF-A0A4P6MPR2-F1
#
_cell.length_a   1.000
_cell.length_b   1.000
_cell.length_c   1.000
_cell.angle_alpha   90.00
_cell.angle_beta   90.00
_cell.angle_gamma   90.00
#
_symmetry.space_group_name_H-M   'P 1'
#
loop_
_entity.id
_entity.type
_entity.pdbx_description
1 polymer ?
#
loop_
_entity_poly.entity_id
_entity_poly.type
_entity_poly.pdbx_seq_one_letter_code
_entity_poly.pdbx_strand_id
1 'polypeptide(L)'
;MVAAIRATVVIIMTEARGKCLCGAVRVTVMSEMAEISACHCDMCRRWSGSMQMGIEVAPNQIRIEGGPISRYRSSSFAERAWCKICGSALWFKDLGEDDPYEVAPGLFENAGGARLVREVYADKCPDGYAFAGDLQRVSQADFERQNKFVPEGESQ
;
A
#
# COMPACT_ATOMS: atom_id res chain seq x y z
N MET A 1 -19.85 -18.54 43.84
CA MET A 1 -20.23 -18.41 42.42
C MET A 1 -19.40 -17.28 41.83
N VAL A 2 -18.47 -17.59 40.94
CA VAL A 2 -17.50 -16.65 40.37
C VAL A 2 -18.17 -15.90 39.22
N ALA A 3 -18.24 -14.57 39.32
CA ALA A 3 -18.75 -13.71 38.26
C ALA A 3 -17.72 -13.63 37.11
N ALA A 4 -18.15 -13.97 35.90
CA ALA A 4 -17.34 -13.85 34.70
C ALA A 4 -17.15 -12.38 34.33
N ILE A 5 -15.92 -11.88 34.41
CA ILE A 5 -15.53 -10.58 33.86
C ILE A 5 -15.52 -10.74 32.33
N ARG A 6 -16.53 -10.19 31.65
CA ARG A 6 -16.47 -9.99 30.20
C ARG A 6 -15.46 -8.87 29.95
N ALA A 7 -14.26 -9.24 29.49
CA ALA A 7 -13.31 -8.29 28.95
C ALA A 7 -13.91 -7.71 27.66
N THR A 8 -14.43 -6.49 27.73
CA THR A 8 -14.72 -5.71 26.53
C THR A 8 -13.38 -5.43 25.85
N VAL A 9 -13.14 -6.02 24.68
CA VAL A 9 -12.06 -5.61 23.79
C VAL A 9 -12.39 -4.19 23.37
N VAL A 10 -11.80 -3.21 24.04
CA VAL A 10 -11.74 -1.85 23.53
C VAL A 10 -10.82 -1.93 22.33
N ILE A 11 -11.39 -1.97 21.12
CA ILE A 11 -10.63 -1.70 19.91
C ILE A 11 -10.20 -0.24 20.05
N ILE A 12 -8.99 -0.01 20.55
CA ILE A 12 -8.37 1.31 20.48
C ILE A 12 -8.13 1.53 19.00
N MET A 13 -9.09 2.18 18.33
CA MET A 13 -8.91 2.63 16.96
C MET A 13 -7.76 3.63 16.97
N THR A 14 -6.57 3.18 16.60
CA THR A 14 -5.41 4.04 16.41
C THR A 14 -5.63 4.89 15.17
N GLU A 15 -5.52 6.21 15.32
CA GLU A 15 -5.56 7.14 14.20
C GLU A 15 -4.13 7.39 13.71
N ALA A 16 -3.86 7.11 12.44
CA ALA A 16 -2.61 7.46 11.78
C ALA A 16 -2.83 8.60 10.79
N ARG A 17 -1.99 9.63 10.87
CA ARG A 17 -2.04 10.81 10.00
C ARG A 17 -0.82 10.87 9.11
N GLY A 18 -1.04 10.98 7.82
CA GLY A 18 -0.01 11.10 6.80
C GLY A 18 -0.24 12.30 5.90
N LYS A 19 0.81 12.69 5.18
CA LYS A 19 0.78 13.78 4.21
C LYS A 19 1.75 13.51 3.07
N CYS A 20 1.45 14.04 1.89
CA CYS A 20 2.44 14.07 0.81
C CYS A 20 3.60 15.02 1.14
N LEU A 21 4.68 14.98 0.35
CA LEU A 21 5.88 15.77 0.57
C LEU A 21 5.61 17.28 0.74
N CYS A 22 4.72 17.86 -0.07
CA CYS A 22 4.35 19.27 0.05
C CYS A 22 3.23 19.57 1.06
N GLY A 23 2.62 18.54 1.67
CA GLY A 23 1.52 18.68 2.64
C GLY A 23 0.15 19.02 2.05
N ALA A 24 0.05 19.18 0.72
CA ALA A 24 -1.20 19.56 0.06
C ALA A 24 -2.26 18.44 0.06
N VAL A 25 -1.82 17.18 0.15
CA VAL A 25 -2.68 16.01 0.35
C VAL A 25 -2.42 15.46 1.74
N ARG A 26 -3.49 15.23 2.50
CA ARG A 26 -3.46 14.60 3.83
C ARG A 26 -4.28 13.32 3.79
N VAL A 27 -3.78 12.30 4.48
CA VAL A 27 -4.42 10.98 4.59
C VAL A 27 -4.58 10.67 6.07
N THR A 28 -5.78 10.30 6.48
CA THR A 28 -6.06 9.82 7.84
C THR A 28 -6.55 8.38 7.74
N VAL A 29 -5.95 7.50 8.53
CA VAL A 29 -6.29 6.07 8.60
C VAL A 29 -6.78 5.77 10.01
N MET A 30 -7.95 5.13 10.10
CA MET A 30 -8.64 4.78 11.34
C MET A 30 -8.56 3.28 11.61
N SER A 31 -7.35 2.73 11.50
CA SER A 31 -7.03 1.33 11.71
C SER A 31 -5.58 1.17 12.16
N GLU A 32 -5.26 0.00 12.70
CA GLU A 32 -3.87 -0.38 12.92
C GLU A 32 -3.20 -0.66 11.57
N MET A 33 -2.09 0.02 11.28
CA MET A 33 -1.29 -0.21 10.09
C MET A 33 -0.19 -1.22 10.44
N ALA A 34 -0.49 -2.51 10.28
CA ALA A 34 0.39 -3.58 10.76
C ALA A 34 1.50 -3.94 9.77
N GLU A 35 1.16 -4.05 8.49
CA GLU A 35 2.00 -4.72 7.50
C GLU A 35 2.22 -3.87 6.25
N ILE A 36 3.43 -3.97 5.71
CA ILE A 36 3.83 -3.43 4.41
C ILE A 36 4.13 -4.60 3.47
N SER A 37 3.62 -4.51 2.25
CA SER A 37 4.06 -5.33 1.11
C SER A 37 4.87 -4.48 0.14
N ALA A 38 5.97 -5.03 -0.39
CA ALA A 38 6.78 -4.41 -1.44
C ALA A 38 6.66 -5.19 -2.75
N CYS A 39 6.26 -4.54 -3.84
CA CYS A 39 6.09 -5.15 -5.14
C CYS A 39 7.15 -4.69 -6.13
N HIS A 40 7.78 -5.65 -6.81
CA HIS A 40 8.85 -5.44 -7.79
C HIS A 40 8.40 -5.62 -9.24
N CYS A 41 7.10 -5.69 -9.55
CA CYS A 41 6.64 -5.83 -10.93
C CYS A 41 7.00 -4.61 -11.79
N ASP A 42 7.04 -4.76 -13.12
CA ASP A 42 7.49 -3.70 -14.04
C ASP A 42 6.78 -2.35 -13.83
N MET A 43 5.46 -2.35 -13.63
CA MET A 43 4.71 -1.13 -13.36
C MET A 43 5.13 -0.46 -12.05
N CYS A 44 5.38 -1.25 -10.99
CA CYS A 44 5.82 -0.71 -9.70
C CYS A 44 7.22 -0.11 -9.83
N ARG A 45 8.13 -0.78 -10.55
CA ARG A 45 9.48 -0.26 -10.82
C ARG A 45 9.47 1.03 -11.63
N ARG A 46 8.65 1.09 -12.68
CA ARG A 46 8.49 2.31 -13.50
C ARG A 46 7.86 3.46 -12.73
N TRP A 47 6.90 3.16 -11.85
CA TRP A 47 6.19 4.20 -11.10
C TRP A 47 7.04 4.83 -10.00
N SER A 48 7.76 4.02 -9.23
CA SER A 48 8.53 4.49 -8.07
C SER A 48 10.02 4.68 -8.33
N GLY A 49 10.53 4.20 -9.47
CA GLY A 49 11.96 4.09 -9.74
C GLY A 49 12.66 2.96 -8.96
N SER A 50 11.92 2.14 -8.22
CA SER A 50 12.48 1.03 -7.41
C SER A 50 11.46 -0.09 -7.22
N MET A 51 10.93 -0.31 -6.02
CA MET A 51 9.76 -1.12 -5.74
C MET A 51 8.63 -0.20 -5.28
N GLN A 52 7.39 -0.66 -5.36
CA GLN A 52 6.28 0.07 -4.73
C GLN A 52 5.88 -0.63 -3.45
N MET A 53 5.84 0.13 -2.35
CA MET A 53 5.33 -0.35 -1.08
C MET A 53 3.89 0.12 -0.83
N GLY A 54 3.11 -0.73 -0.16
CA GLY A 54 1.72 -0.45 0.19
C GLY A 54 1.37 -0.96 1.58
N ILE A 55 0.52 -0.22 2.28
CA ILE A 55 -0.21 -0.66 3.48
C ILE A 55 -1.68 -0.79 3.07
N GLU A 56 -2.27 -1.96 3.27
CA GLU A 56 -3.69 -2.17 2.98
C GLU A 56 -4.57 -1.46 4.01
N VAL A 57 -5.52 -0.66 3.53
CA VAL A 57 -6.50 0.06 4.34
C VAL A 57 -7.88 -0.06 3.71
N ALA A 58 -8.87 -0.49 4.49
CA ALA A 58 -10.24 -0.63 3.99
C ALA A 58 -10.82 0.75 3.59
N PRO A 59 -11.68 0.82 2.55
CA PRO A 59 -12.24 2.09 2.08
C PRO A 59 -12.97 2.90 3.16
N ASN A 60 -13.60 2.22 4.12
CA ASN A 60 -14.31 2.86 5.24
C ASN A 60 -13.38 3.30 6.40
N GLN A 61 -12.08 3.00 6.33
CA GLN A 61 -11.08 3.35 7.34
C GLN A 61 -10.14 4.46 6.88
N ILE A 62 -10.28 4.96 5.66
CA ILE A 62 -9.41 5.99 5.09
C ILE A 62 -10.18 7.27 4.78
N ARG A 63 -9.58 8.41 5.12
CA ARG A 63 -10.03 9.75 4.72
C ARG A 63 -8.90 10.48 4.01
N ILE A 64 -9.17 10.96 2.80
CA ILE A 64 -8.22 11.71 1.97
C ILE A 64 -8.73 13.14 1.83
N GLU A 65 -7.87 14.12 2.12
CA GLU A 65 -8.19 15.53 2.06
C GLU A 65 -7.16 16.33 1.28
N GLY A 66 -7.58 17.44 0.69
CA GLY A 66 -6.73 18.32 -0.10
C GLY A 66 -6.50 17.83 -1.52
N GLY A 67 -5.40 18.26 -2.15
CA GLY A 67 -5.13 18.06 -3.57
C GLY A 67 -4.26 19.16 -4.18
N PRO A 68 -4.12 19.21 -5.51
CA PRO A 68 -4.72 18.32 -6.51
C PRO A 68 -4.09 16.92 -6.54
N ILE A 69 -4.94 15.92 -6.74
CA ILE A 69 -4.56 14.50 -6.88
C ILE A 69 -4.73 14.11 -8.35
N SER A 70 -3.70 13.48 -8.92
CA SER A 70 -3.79 12.81 -10.21
C SER A 70 -4.02 11.33 -9.99
N ARG A 71 -4.80 10.71 -10.87
CA ARG A 71 -5.02 9.26 -10.91
C ARG A 71 -4.73 8.76 -12.32
N TYR A 72 -4.15 7.58 -12.40
CA TYR A 72 -3.86 6.88 -13.64
C TYR A 72 -4.39 5.46 -13.52
N ARG A 73 -5.29 5.10 -14.42
CA ARG A 73 -5.80 3.74 -14.55
C ARG A 73 -4.70 2.89 -15.20
N SER A 74 -3.84 2.28 -14.36
CA SER A 74 -2.69 1.51 -14.82
C SER A 74 -3.04 0.14 -15.39
N SER A 75 -4.27 -0.33 -15.18
CA SER A 75 -4.80 -1.55 -15.80
C SER A 75 -6.32 -1.47 -15.96
N SER A 76 -6.94 -2.47 -16.58
CA SER A 76 -8.41 -2.57 -16.62
C SER A 76 -9.04 -2.64 -15.23
N PHE A 77 -8.30 -3.09 -14.22
CA PHE A 77 -8.79 -3.38 -12.88
C PHE A 77 -8.14 -2.56 -11.76
N ALA A 78 -7.13 -1.72 -12.02
CA ALA A 78 -6.41 -0.97 -10.98
C ALA A 78 -6.05 0.47 -11.37
N GLU A 79 -5.96 1.34 -10.36
CA GLU A 79 -5.44 2.70 -10.48
C GLU A 79 -4.26 2.97 -9.55
N ARG A 80 -3.44 3.97 -9.93
CA ARG A 80 -2.35 4.55 -9.14
C ARG A 80 -2.59 6.04 -9.01
N ALA A 81 -2.36 6.59 -7.82
CA ALA A 81 -2.60 7.99 -7.55
C ALA A 81 -1.39 8.67 -6.92
N TRP A 82 -1.17 9.93 -7.28
CA TRP A 82 -0.08 10.76 -6.77
C TRP A 82 -0.51 12.21 -6.56
N CYS A 83 0.23 12.91 -5.70
CA CYS A 83 0.07 14.36 -5.54
C CYS A 83 0.58 15.06 -6.81
N LYS A 84 -0.28 15.83 -7.49
CA LYS A 84 0.08 16.53 -8.73
C LYS A 84 1.09 17.67 -8.52
N ILE A 85 1.29 18.11 -7.27
CA ILE A 85 2.25 19.17 -6.93
C ILE A 85 3.66 18.62 -6.73
N CYS A 86 3.82 17.58 -5.90
CA CYS A 86 5.14 17.09 -5.48
C CYS A 86 5.50 15.70 -5.99
N GLY A 87 4.60 15.02 -6.70
CA GLY A 87 4.86 13.68 -7.24
C GLY A 87 4.79 12.54 -6.24
N SER A 88 4.60 12.79 -4.93
CA SER A 88 4.47 11.71 -3.94
C SER A 88 3.38 10.72 -4.35
N ALA A 89 3.74 9.44 -4.43
CA ALA A 89 2.78 8.35 -4.50
C ALA A 89 1.84 8.43 -3.28
N LEU A 90 0.55 8.24 -3.52
CA LEU A 90 -0.47 8.30 -2.47
C LEU A 90 -1.04 6.92 -2.19
N TRP A 91 -1.55 6.26 -3.23
CA TRP A 91 -2.05 4.90 -3.15
C TRP A 91 -1.99 4.23 -4.52
N PHE A 92 -2.13 2.91 -4.50
CA PHE A 92 -2.70 2.17 -5.61
C PHE A 92 -3.86 1.32 -5.09
N LYS A 93 -4.82 0.98 -5.95
CA LYS A 93 -5.91 0.08 -5.58
C LYS A 93 -6.55 -0.56 -6.80
N ASP A 94 -7.12 -1.73 -6.63
CA ASP A 94 -8.08 -2.27 -7.57
C ASP A 94 -9.35 -1.39 -7.61
N LEU A 95 -10.12 -1.47 -8.69
CA LEU A 95 -11.24 -0.57 -8.98
C LEU A 95 -12.59 -1.05 -8.44
N GLY A 96 -12.63 -2.15 -7.70
CA GLY A 96 -13.82 -2.55 -6.96
C GLY A 96 -14.15 -1.54 -5.86
N GLU A 97 -15.44 -1.42 -5.56
CA GLU A 97 -15.96 -0.48 -4.56
C GLU A 97 -15.38 -0.77 -3.18
N ASP A 98 -15.35 -2.06 -2.80
CA ASP A 98 -14.85 -2.54 -1.52
C ASP A 98 -13.34 -2.87 -1.52
N ASP A 99 -12.66 -2.73 -2.67
CA ASP A 99 -11.23 -3.05 -2.76
C ASP A 99 -10.41 -2.07 -1.90
N PRO A 100 -9.48 -2.58 -1.07
CA PRO A 100 -8.69 -1.77 -0.15
C PRO A 100 -7.77 -0.81 -0.91
N TYR A 101 -7.43 0.28 -0.24
CA TYR A 101 -6.33 1.14 -0.66
C TYR A 101 -5.01 0.51 -0.22
N GLU A 102 -4.03 0.47 -1.12
CA GLU A 102 -2.64 0.24 -0.75
C GLU A 102 -1.94 1.60 -0.64
N VAL A 103 -2.01 2.21 0.54
CA VAL A 103 -1.47 3.55 0.78
C VAL A 103 0.05 3.51 0.88
N ALA A 104 0.71 4.53 0.33
CA ALA A 104 2.17 4.61 0.36
C ALA A 104 2.67 4.83 1.81
N PRO A 105 3.53 3.95 2.36
CA PRO A 105 4.00 4.06 3.75
C PRO A 105 4.70 5.39 4.05
N GLY A 106 5.40 5.95 3.06
CA GLY A 106 6.14 7.21 3.19
C GLY A 106 5.28 8.46 3.42
N LEU A 107 3.94 8.33 3.35
CA LEU A 107 3.04 9.41 3.77
C LEU A 107 3.04 9.59 5.29
N PHE A 108 3.33 8.53 6.04
CA PHE A 108 3.21 8.49 7.49
C PHE A 108 4.60 8.54 8.13
N GLU A 109 4.70 9.24 9.25
CA GLU A 109 5.91 9.20 10.07
C GLU A 109 6.18 7.76 10.52
N ASN A 110 7.41 7.27 10.33
CA ASN A 110 7.80 5.89 10.60
C ASN A 110 6.82 4.84 10.02
N ALA A 111 6.27 5.09 8.83
CA ALA A 111 5.25 4.24 8.19
C ALA A 111 4.01 3.96 9.08
N GLY A 112 3.77 4.82 10.07
CA GLY A 112 2.78 4.64 11.14
C GLY A 112 2.94 3.34 11.92
N GLY A 113 4.18 2.83 12.05
CA GLY A 113 4.51 1.63 12.81
C GLY A 113 4.43 0.32 12.04
N ALA A 114 3.98 0.35 10.79
CA ALA A 114 3.86 -0.84 9.95
C ALA A 114 5.23 -1.47 9.66
N ARG A 115 5.27 -2.80 9.56
CA ARG A 115 6.49 -3.57 9.30
C ARG A 115 6.43 -4.20 7.91
N LEU A 116 7.55 -4.15 7.18
CA LEU A 116 7.71 -4.93 5.96
C LEU A 116 7.72 -6.41 6.30
N VAL A 117 6.79 -7.16 5.72
CA VAL A 117 6.65 -8.61 5.94
C VAL A 117 6.73 -9.42 4.65
N ARG A 118 6.52 -8.78 3.49
CA ARG A 118 6.35 -9.47 2.22
C ARG A 118 6.95 -8.73 1.03
N GLU A 119 7.62 -9.49 0.17
CA GLU A 119 8.03 -9.09 -1.17
C GLU A 119 7.21 -9.85 -2.22
N VAL A 120 6.66 -9.11 -3.18
CA VAL A 120 5.84 -9.59 -4.29
C VAL A 120 6.60 -9.38 -5.59
N TYR A 121 6.54 -10.36 -6.51
CA TYR A 121 7.44 -10.46 -7.67
C TYR A 121 8.91 -10.46 -7.20
N ALA A 122 9.22 -11.18 -6.13
CA ALA A 122 10.54 -11.14 -5.50
C ALA A 122 11.68 -11.58 -6.43
N ASP A 123 11.40 -12.47 -7.38
CA ASP A 123 12.30 -12.90 -8.47
C ASP A 123 12.54 -11.83 -9.56
N LYS A 124 11.87 -10.68 -9.44
CA LYS A 124 12.06 -9.49 -10.28
C LYS A 124 12.68 -8.31 -9.54
N CYS A 125 13.08 -8.50 -8.28
CA CYS A 125 13.89 -7.53 -7.57
C CYS A 125 15.21 -7.32 -8.33
N PRO A 126 15.61 -6.07 -8.67
CA PRO A 126 16.89 -5.83 -9.32
C PRO A 126 18.08 -6.28 -8.47
N ASP A 127 19.07 -6.94 -9.08
CA ASP A 127 20.26 -7.48 -8.40
C ASP A 127 21.10 -6.44 -7.63
N GLY A 128 20.91 -5.15 -7.91
CA GLY A 128 21.65 -4.05 -7.28
C GLY A 128 21.25 -3.76 -5.84
N TYR A 129 20.14 -4.30 -5.33
CA TYR A 129 19.70 -4.11 -3.95
C TYR A 129 18.76 -5.25 -3.49
N ALA A 130 18.61 -5.40 -2.18
CA ALA A 130 17.63 -6.30 -1.59
C ALA A 130 17.21 -5.82 -0.19
N PHE A 131 16.01 -6.19 0.24
CA PHE A 131 15.63 -6.00 1.63
C PHE A 131 16.37 -6.99 2.54
N ALA A 132 16.82 -6.49 3.69
CA ALA A 132 17.31 -7.32 4.77
C ALA A 132 16.14 -7.95 5.55
N GLY A 133 16.41 -9.07 6.22
CA GLY A 133 15.47 -9.74 7.12
C GLY A 133 14.73 -10.94 6.52
N ASP A 134 13.98 -11.61 7.38
CA ASP A 134 13.13 -12.73 7.02
C ASP A 134 11.78 -12.21 6.54
N LEU A 135 11.58 -12.25 5.22
CA LEU A 135 10.42 -11.73 4.52
C LEU A 135 9.82 -12.87 3.71
N GLN A 136 8.48 -12.93 3.67
CA GLN A 136 7.80 -13.79 2.72
C GLN A 136 8.11 -13.30 1.30
N ARG A 137 8.77 -14.15 0.50
CA ARG A 137 9.11 -13.83 -0.90
C ARG A 137 8.21 -14.62 -1.83
N VAL A 138 7.43 -13.89 -2.63
CA VAL A 138 6.47 -14.47 -3.58
C VAL A 138 6.97 -14.20 -4.99
N SER A 139 7.21 -15.25 -5.76
CA SER A 139 7.63 -15.10 -7.16
C SER A 139 6.51 -14.53 -8.03
N GLN A 140 6.84 -14.01 -9.20
CA GLN A 140 5.88 -13.61 -10.23
C GLN A 140 4.88 -14.75 -10.49
N ALA A 141 5.40 -15.94 -10.80
CA ALA A 141 4.57 -17.08 -11.16
C ALA A 141 3.61 -17.47 -10.02
N ASP A 142 4.05 -17.37 -8.75
CA ASP A 142 3.20 -17.70 -7.61
C ASP A 142 2.11 -16.67 -7.37
N PHE A 143 2.44 -15.38 -7.55
CA PHE A 143 1.48 -14.29 -7.42
C PHE A 143 0.41 -14.36 -8.53
N GLU A 144 0.82 -14.51 -9.78
CA GLU A 144 -0.06 -14.49 -10.96
C GLU A 144 -1.05 -15.68 -11.00
N ARG A 145 -0.74 -16.80 -10.35
CA ARG A 145 -1.67 -17.93 -10.21
C ARG A 145 -2.90 -17.63 -9.36
N GLN A 146 -2.84 -16.60 -8.50
CA GLN A 146 -3.84 -16.36 -7.47
C GLN A 146 -4.45 -14.96 -7.54
N ASN A 147 -3.86 -14.05 -8.31
CA ASN A 147 -4.22 -12.64 -8.32
C ASN A 147 -4.42 -12.14 -9.74
N LYS A 148 -5.18 -11.04 -9.88
CA LYS A 148 -5.24 -10.30 -11.15
C LYS A 148 -3.85 -9.74 -11.43
N PHE A 149 -3.42 -9.81 -12.68
CA PHE A 149 -2.12 -9.28 -13.11
C PHE A 149 -2.23 -8.66 -14.50
N VAL A 150 -1.23 -7.85 -14.83
CA VAL A 150 -1.00 -7.37 -16.20
C VAL A 150 0.30 -8.03 -16.66
N PRO A 151 0.32 -8.73 -17.81
CA PRO A 151 1.56 -9.29 -18.34
C PRO A 151 2.65 -8.21 -18.46
N GLU A 152 3.90 -8.54 -18.13
CA GLU A 152 5.01 -7.60 -18.26
C GLU A 152 5.15 -7.15 -19.73
N GLY A 153 5.26 -5.84 -19.94
CA GLY A 153 5.29 -5.24 -21.28
C GLY A 153 3.92 -4.85 -21.86
N GLU A 154 2.82 -5.21 -21.20
CA GLU A 154 1.45 -4.86 -21.61
C GLU A 154 0.78 -3.78 -20.74
N SER A 155 1.55 -3.11 -19.87
CA SER A 155 1.05 -1.95 -19.14
C SER A 155 0.68 -0.82 -20.11
N GLN A 156 -0.47 -0.19 -19.88
CA GLN A 156 -0.99 0.92 -20.69
C GLN A 156 -0.09 2.17 -20.63
#